data_AF-W7EKJ4-F1
#
_entry.id   AF-W7EKJ4-F1
#
_cell.length_a   1.000
_cell.length_b   1.000
_cell.length_c   1.000
_cell.angle_alpha   90.00
_cell.angle_beta   90.00
_cell.angle_gamma   90.00
#
_symmetry.space_group_name_H-M   'P 1'
#
loop_
_entity.id
_entity.type
_entity.pdbx_description
1 polymer ?
#
loop_
_entity_poly.entity_id
_entity_poly.type
_entity_poly.pdbx_seq_one_letter_code
_entity_poly.pdbx_strand_id
1 'polypeptide(L)'
;MAPTASATAALPTLTQSGARVALQAAEQHAIEVGVPMSIAVVDAHTHLLSFTRMDGAKITSINTAMDMAFTAAGNRIPTSAYQETPWPGSATSGIGNAISGRFTTLGGGVPILSVEGDILGAIGCSTGTSMQDEAAAKAGRDAVLELIRKEKEAEEARLHEERQAVLALWKEKEEEVGNLREELEVMDRSSKRMRFDGGRSGSASVAGSLAGRRLSAQGGLAPDTPPDEIELHPSFVGEVSVGRY
;
A
#
# COMPACT_ATOMS: atom_id res chain seq x y z
N MET A 1 -19.76 10.23 -3.15
CA MET A 1 -18.92 10.42 -4.36
C MET A 1 -19.29 9.32 -5.34
N ALA A 2 -19.58 9.65 -6.59
CA ALA A 2 -19.80 8.64 -7.62
C ALA A 2 -18.51 7.82 -7.81
N PRO A 3 -18.57 6.48 -7.98
CA PRO A 3 -17.38 5.70 -8.22
C PRO A 3 -16.74 6.16 -9.54
N THR A 4 -15.48 6.60 -9.47
CA THR A 4 -14.66 6.92 -10.64
C THR A 4 -14.64 5.66 -11.52
N ALA A 5 -15.24 5.74 -12.70
CA ALA A 5 -15.46 4.58 -13.57
C ALA A 5 -14.14 4.10 -14.19
N SER A 6 -13.35 3.36 -13.42
CA SER A 6 -12.24 2.56 -13.92
C SER A 6 -12.75 1.17 -14.31
N ALA A 7 -12.29 0.63 -15.44
CA ALA A 7 -12.62 -0.73 -15.87
C ALA A 7 -11.94 -1.81 -15.00
N THR A 8 -10.91 -1.44 -14.21
CA THR A 8 -10.13 -2.34 -13.39
C THR A 8 -9.90 -1.78 -11.99
N ALA A 9 -9.80 -2.65 -10.99
CA ALA A 9 -9.41 -2.31 -9.62
C ALA A 9 -8.20 -3.14 -9.21
N ALA A 10 -7.24 -2.51 -8.54
CA ALA A 10 -6.17 -3.23 -7.84
C ALA A 10 -6.69 -3.62 -6.46
N LEU A 11 -6.52 -4.89 -6.09
CA LEU A 11 -6.85 -5.39 -4.77
C LEU A 11 -5.58 -5.88 -4.08
N PRO A 12 -5.32 -5.48 -2.83
CA PRO A 12 -4.23 -6.06 -2.06
C PRO A 12 -4.53 -7.54 -1.80
N THR A 13 -3.52 -8.39 -1.91
CA THR A 13 -3.65 -9.83 -1.68
C THR A 13 -2.45 -10.35 -0.90
N LEU A 14 -2.68 -11.37 -0.07
CA LEU A 14 -1.65 -12.01 0.72
C LEU A 14 -0.61 -12.67 -0.19
N THR A 15 0.65 -12.43 0.11
CA THR A 15 1.77 -13.07 -0.60
C THR A 15 2.08 -14.45 -0.01
N GLN A 16 2.83 -15.27 -0.75
CA GLN A 16 3.32 -16.55 -0.21
C GLN A 16 4.17 -16.37 1.05
N SER A 17 4.98 -15.29 1.12
CA SER A 17 5.76 -14.96 2.32
C SER A 17 4.87 -14.65 3.52
N GLY A 18 3.83 -13.83 3.34
CA GLY A 18 2.83 -13.57 4.39
C GLY A 18 2.09 -14.84 4.80
N ALA A 19 1.74 -15.70 3.85
CA ALA A 19 1.10 -16.98 4.12
C ALA A 19 1.99 -17.93 4.95
N ARG A 20 3.31 -17.93 4.73
CA ARG A 20 4.27 -18.68 5.56
C ARG A 20 4.32 -18.16 6.99
N VAL A 21 4.27 -16.84 7.19
CA VAL A 21 4.24 -16.24 8.53
C VAL A 21 2.97 -16.65 9.28
N ALA A 22 1.81 -16.57 8.62
CA ALA A 22 0.56 -17.06 9.20
C ALA A 22 0.64 -18.54 9.60
N LEU A 23 1.15 -19.37 8.69
CA LEU A 23 1.26 -20.82 8.91
C LEU A 23 2.19 -21.14 10.09
N GLN A 24 3.36 -20.52 10.16
CA GLN A 24 4.34 -20.75 11.23
C GLN A 24 3.80 -20.33 12.60
N ALA A 25 3.13 -19.17 12.69
CA ALA A 25 2.55 -18.71 13.94
C ALA A 25 1.39 -19.61 14.41
N ALA A 26 0.55 -20.07 13.50
CA ALA A 26 -0.52 -21.02 13.83
C ALA A 26 0.03 -22.40 14.24
N GLU A 27 1.07 -22.90 13.56
CA GLU A 27 1.76 -24.14 13.90
C GLU A 27 2.41 -24.06 15.28
N GLN A 28 3.08 -22.94 15.58
CA GLN A 28 3.66 -22.68 16.89
C GLN A 28 2.61 -22.68 17.99
N HIS A 29 1.46 -22.03 17.76
CA HIS A 29 0.35 -22.06 18.70
C HIS A 29 -0.20 -23.49 18.90
N ALA A 30 -0.35 -24.25 17.82
CA ALA A 30 -0.79 -25.65 17.87
C ALA A 30 0.16 -26.54 18.70
N ILE A 31 1.48 -26.31 18.60
CA ILE A 31 2.49 -26.96 19.44
C ILE A 31 2.30 -26.59 20.91
N GLU A 32 2.11 -25.30 21.22
CA GLU A 32 1.95 -24.80 22.59
C GLU A 32 0.72 -25.40 23.30
N VAL A 33 -0.38 -25.57 22.59
CA VAL A 33 -1.61 -26.17 23.14
C VAL A 33 -1.62 -27.69 23.08
N GLY A 34 -0.60 -28.32 22.47
CA GLY A 34 -0.48 -29.77 22.36
C GLY A 34 -1.52 -30.42 21.44
N VAL A 35 -2.02 -29.69 20.44
CA VAL A 35 -3.02 -30.18 19.48
C VAL A 35 -2.46 -30.05 18.07
N PRO A 36 -2.01 -31.15 17.42
CA PRO A 36 -1.53 -31.07 16.05
C PRO A 36 -2.68 -30.74 15.09
N MET A 37 -2.48 -29.78 14.18
CA MET A 37 -3.53 -29.27 13.29
C MET A 37 -3.19 -29.40 11.80
N SER A 38 -4.22 -29.45 10.97
CA SER A 38 -4.13 -29.07 9.56
C SER A 38 -4.36 -27.57 9.46
N ILE A 39 -3.48 -26.86 8.75
CA ILE A 39 -3.50 -25.40 8.64
C ILE A 39 -3.46 -25.05 7.15
N ALA A 40 -4.44 -24.28 6.70
CA ALA A 40 -4.56 -23.82 5.32
C ALA A 40 -4.58 -22.29 5.29
N VAL A 41 -3.88 -21.70 4.32
CA VAL A 41 -3.88 -20.25 4.08
C VAL A 41 -4.24 -19.99 2.63
N VAL A 42 -5.19 -19.09 2.40
CA VAL A 42 -5.67 -18.69 1.07
C VAL A 42 -5.45 -17.19 0.85
N ASP A 43 -5.40 -16.79 -0.41
CA ASP A 43 -5.31 -15.39 -0.84
C ASP A 43 -6.70 -14.70 -0.84
N ALA A 44 -6.74 -13.42 -1.23
CA ALA A 44 -7.96 -12.62 -1.32
C ALA A 44 -8.99 -13.19 -2.31
N HIS A 45 -8.53 -13.97 -3.28
CA HIS A 45 -9.34 -14.63 -4.32
C HIS A 45 -9.69 -16.07 -3.92
N THR A 46 -9.45 -16.46 -2.67
CA THR A 46 -9.78 -17.77 -2.09
C THR A 46 -8.98 -18.95 -2.65
N HIS A 47 -7.83 -18.67 -3.28
CA HIS A 47 -6.91 -19.68 -3.78
C HIS A 47 -5.88 -20.06 -2.72
N LEU A 48 -5.59 -21.36 -2.62
CA LEU A 48 -4.64 -21.89 -1.64
C LEU A 48 -3.22 -21.39 -1.93
N LEU A 49 -2.61 -20.75 -0.93
CA LEU A 49 -1.22 -20.29 -0.97
C LEU A 49 -0.28 -21.24 -0.25
N SER A 50 -0.72 -21.74 0.91
CA SER A 50 0.11 -22.58 1.78
C SER A 50 -0.75 -23.53 2.58
N PHE A 51 -0.22 -24.73 2.82
CA PHE A 51 -0.89 -25.76 3.59
C PHE A 51 0.14 -26.59 4.34
N THR A 52 -0.16 -26.94 5.59
CA THR A 52 0.58 -27.97 6.34
C THR A 52 -0.41 -28.85 7.10
N ARG A 53 -0.02 -30.11 7.28
CA ARG A 53 -0.67 -31.04 8.20
C ARG A 53 0.37 -31.53 9.17
N MET A 54 0.26 -31.12 10.42
CA MET A 54 1.15 -31.58 11.49
C MET A 54 1.00 -33.09 11.70
N ASP A 55 2.08 -33.74 12.15
CA ASP A 55 2.03 -35.14 12.51
C ASP A 55 1.05 -35.37 13.67
N GLY A 56 0.18 -36.36 13.53
CA GLY A 56 -0.89 -36.64 14.49
C GLY A 56 -2.19 -35.86 14.26
N ALA A 57 -2.22 -34.89 13.34
CA ALA A 57 -3.46 -34.22 12.95
C ALA A 57 -4.44 -35.18 12.25
N LYS A 58 -5.75 -34.95 12.39
CA LYS A 58 -6.79 -35.82 11.80
C LYS A 58 -6.70 -35.81 10.26
N ILE A 59 -6.78 -36.97 9.61
CA ILE A 59 -6.76 -37.03 8.13
C ILE A 59 -7.95 -36.26 7.54
N THR A 60 -9.11 -36.31 8.20
CA THR A 60 -10.32 -35.60 7.78
C THR A 60 -10.22 -34.09 7.90
N SER A 61 -9.23 -33.55 8.63
CA SER A 61 -9.09 -32.10 8.84
C SER A 61 -8.44 -31.37 7.67
N ILE A 62 -7.87 -32.08 6.68
CA ILE A 62 -7.21 -31.49 5.51
C ILE A 62 -8.19 -30.61 4.72
N ASN A 63 -9.28 -31.20 4.22
CA ASN A 63 -10.28 -30.46 3.45
C ASN A 63 -11.02 -29.46 4.33
N THR A 64 -11.31 -29.84 5.58
CA THR A 64 -11.98 -28.95 6.53
C THR A 64 -11.20 -27.65 6.75
N ALA A 65 -9.88 -27.70 6.94
CA ALA A 65 -9.05 -26.49 7.08
C ALA A 65 -9.08 -25.62 5.82
N MET A 66 -8.98 -26.24 4.63
CA MET A 66 -9.05 -25.52 3.36
C MET A 66 -10.42 -24.87 3.10
N ASP A 67 -11.51 -25.54 3.47
CA ASP A 67 -12.89 -25.05 3.33
C ASP A 67 -13.20 -23.95 4.35
N MET A 68 -12.64 -24.02 5.55
CA MET A 68 -12.70 -22.95 6.55
C MET A 68 -12.00 -21.69 6.07
N ALA A 69 -10.78 -21.81 5.55
CA ALA A 69 -10.05 -20.67 4.99
C ALA A 69 -10.81 -20.06 3.79
N PHE A 70 -11.29 -20.91 2.89
CA PHE A 70 -12.09 -20.48 1.72
C PHE A 70 -13.35 -19.71 2.14
N THR A 71 -14.12 -20.27 3.09
CA THR A 71 -15.38 -19.67 3.54
C THR A 71 -15.12 -18.35 4.24
N ALA A 72 -14.08 -18.27 5.09
CA ALA A 72 -13.69 -17.04 5.77
C ALA A 72 -13.25 -15.94 4.80
N ALA A 73 -12.42 -16.26 3.79
CA ALA A 73 -12.00 -15.29 2.78
C ALA A 73 -13.17 -14.82 1.91
N GLY A 74 -13.99 -15.76 1.41
CA GLY A 74 -15.10 -15.45 0.50
C GLY A 74 -16.19 -14.60 1.15
N ASN A 75 -16.45 -14.79 2.44
CA ASN A 75 -17.50 -14.05 3.17
C ASN A 75 -16.96 -12.91 4.05
N ARG A 76 -15.63 -12.80 4.18
CA ARG A 76 -14.94 -11.76 4.96
C ARG A 76 -15.33 -11.74 6.45
N ILE A 77 -15.80 -12.86 6.98
CA ILE A 77 -16.13 -13.03 8.40
C ILE A 77 -15.59 -14.38 8.90
N PRO A 78 -15.35 -14.53 10.21
CA PRO A 78 -14.94 -15.81 10.78
C PRO A 78 -16.00 -16.89 10.56
N THR A 79 -15.58 -18.13 10.33
CA THR A 79 -16.53 -19.24 10.11
C THR A 79 -17.34 -19.58 11.36
N SER A 80 -16.85 -19.23 12.55
CA SER A 80 -17.59 -19.38 13.80
C SER A 80 -18.87 -18.55 13.85
N ALA A 81 -18.97 -17.45 13.08
CA ALA A 81 -20.19 -16.67 12.96
C ALA A 81 -21.38 -17.48 12.36
N TYR A 82 -21.07 -18.57 11.64
CA TYR A 82 -22.09 -19.43 11.05
C TYR A 82 -22.49 -20.62 11.93
N GLN A 83 -21.92 -20.79 13.12
CA GLN A 83 -22.22 -21.95 13.96
C GLN A 83 -23.66 -21.96 14.48
N GLU A 84 -24.28 -20.79 14.65
CA GLU A 84 -25.66 -20.67 15.15
C GLU A 84 -26.73 -20.60 14.05
N THR A 85 -26.34 -20.49 12.78
CA THR A 85 -27.25 -20.15 11.67
C THR A 85 -27.97 -21.34 10.99
N PRO A 86 -27.35 -22.52 10.77
CA PRO A 86 -27.89 -23.55 9.87
C PRO A 86 -28.79 -24.56 10.59
N TRP A 87 -29.81 -24.09 11.31
CA TRP A 87 -30.84 -24.99 11.87
C TRP A 87 -31.86 -25.38 10.79
N PRO A 88 -32.40 -26.61 10.81
CA PRO A 88 -33.48 -27.00 9.91
C PRO A 88 -34.65 -26.00 9.97
N GLY A 89 -35.04 -25.46 8.82
CA GLY A 89 -36.08 -24.43 8.72
C GLY A 89 -35.59 -22.98 8.80
N SER A 90 -34.30 -22.74 9.04
CA SER A 90 -33.69 -21.41 8.89
C SER A 90 -33.55 -21.00 7.42
N ALA A 91 -33.38 -19.70 7.16
CA ALA A 91 -33.12 -19.18 5.82
C ALA A 91 -31.81 -19.73 5.19
N THR A 92 -30.90 -20.27 6.01
CA THR A 92 -29.61 -20.84 5.57
C THR A 92 -29.56 -22.36 5.72
N SER A 93 -30.71 -23.01 5.90
CA SER A 93 -30.80 -24.47 5.98
C SER A 93 -30.20 -25.10 4.72
N GLY A 94 -29.17 -25.94 4.89
CA GLY A 94 -28.46 -26.57 3.78
C GLY A 94 -27.35 -25.72 3.14
N ILE A 95 -26.96 -24.59 3.75
CA ILE A 95 -25.88 -23.73 3.23
C ILE A 95 -24.55 -24.47 3.03
N GLY A 96 -24.29 -25.55 3.78
CA GLY A 96 -23.11 -26.39 3.58
C GLY A 96 -23.05 -27.07 2.21
N ASN A 97 -24.17 -27.21 1.49
CA ASN A 97 -24.20 -27.72 0.11
C ASN A 97 -23.92 -26.63 -0.92
N ALA A 98 -23.88 -25.36 -0.53
CA ALA A 98 -23.55 -24.27 -1.42
C ALA A 98 -22.09 -24.37 -1.87
N ILE A 99 -21.78 -23.74 -3.01
CA ILE A 99 -20.42 -23.64 -3.53
C ILE A 99 -19.78 -25.04 -3.65
N SER A 100 -20.52 -25.98 -4.23
CA SER A 100 -20.07 -27.37 -4.44
C SER A 100 -19.64 -28.08 -3.14
N GLY A 101 -20.28 -27.75 -2.02
CA GLY A 101 -19.98 -28.37 -0.72
C GLY A 101 -18.83 -27.74 0.06
N ARG A 102 -18.28 -26.61 -0.42
CA ARG A 102 -17.11 -25.96 0.19
C ARG A 102 -17.44 -24.99 1.32
N PHE A 103 -18.70 -24.58 1.42
CA PHE A 103 -19.12 -23.69 2.49
C PHE A 103 -19.15 -24.45 3.82
N THR A 104 -18.45 -23.95 4.84
CA THR A 104 -18.43 -24.59 6.16
C THR A 104 -18.96 -23.67 7.26
N THR A 105 -19.71 -24.26 8.18
CA THR A 105 -20.23 -23.60 9.38
C THR A 105 -19.39 -23.95 10.61
N LEU A 106 -18.32 -24.74 10.45
CA LEU A 106 -17.42 -25.11 11.53
C LEU A 106 -16.48 -23.94 11.86
N GLY A 107 -16.36 -23.58 13.14
CA GLY A 107 -15.39 -22.58 13.61
C GLY A 107 -13.95 -23.06 13.45
N GLY A 108 -13.05 -22.13 13.08
CA GLY A 108 -11.63 -22.40 12.80
C GLY A 108 -11.08 -21.62 11.61
N GLY A 109 -11.94 -21.01 10.79
CA GLY A 109 -11.56 -20.10 9.71
C GLY A 109 -11.65 -18.63 10.13
N VAL A 110 -10.60 -17.87 9.86
CA VAL A 110 -10.48 -16.46 10.23
C VAL A 110 -9.97 -15.64 9.04
N PRO A 111 -10.67 -14.55 8.65
CA PRO A 111 -10.21 -13.66 7.58
C PRO A 111 -9.04 -12.80 8.05
N ILE A 112 -8.15 -12.46 7.12
CA ILE A 112 -7.07 -11.50 7.29
C ILE A 112 -7.49 -10.24 6.52
N LEU A 113 -7.86 -9.21 7.27
CA LEU A 113 -8.33 -7.93 6.72
C LEU A 113 -7.25 -6.86 6.88
N SER A 114 -7.10 -5.98 5.90
CA SER A 114 -6.29 -4.77 6.06
C SER A 114 -6.94 -3.83 7.07
N VAL A 115 -6.21 -2.79 7.48
CA VAL A 115 -6.72 -1.75 8.38
C VAL A 115 -7.90 -1.00 7.72
N GLU A 116 -7.89 -0.91 6.40
CA GLU A 116 -8.91 -0.31 5.55
C GLU A 116 -10.12 -1.23 5.32
N GLY A 117 -10.05 -2.49 5.77
CA GLY A 117 -11.12 -3.48 5.64
C GLY A 117 -11.08 -4.32 4.36
N ASP A 118 -10.01 -4.21 3.56
CA ASP A 118 -9.82 -5.05 2.38
C ASP A 118 -9.46 -6.48 2.78
N ILE A 119 -10.04 -7.45 2.08
CA ILE A 119 -9.68 -8.85 2.28
C ILE A 119 -8.32 -9.13 1.67
N LEU A 120 -7.35 -9.52 2.49
CA LEU A 120 -6.02 -9.93 2.04
C LEU A 120 -5.96 -11.44 1.78
N GLY A 121 -6.71 -12.21 2.57
CA GLY A 121 -6.75 -13.66 2.51
C GLY A 121 -7.42 -14.22 3.77
N ALA A 122 -7.23 -15.50 4.02
CA ALA A 122 -7.71 -16.11 5.26
C ALA A 122 -6.87 -17.31 5.67
N ILE A 123 -6.99 -17.67 6.94
CA ILE A 123 -6.38 -18.86 7.53
C ILE A 123 -7.48 -19.76 8.10
N GLY A 124 -7.35 -21.06 7.89
CA GLY A 124 -8.21 -22.10 8.47
C GLY A 124 -7.37 -23.13 9.19
N CYS A 125 -7.70 -23.40 10.44
CA CYS A 125 -7.09 -24.48 11.23
C CYS A 125 -8.15 -25.53 11.54
N SER A 126 -7.76 -26.80 11.53
CA SER A 126 -8.67 -27.88 11.90
C SER A 126 -7.94 -29.04 12.54
N THR A 127 -8.44 -29.52 13.68
CA THR A 127 -8.28 -30.86 14.28
C THR A 127 -8.81 -30.85 15.72
N GLY A 128 -8.68 -29.71 16.41
CA GLY A 128 -9.09 -29.53 17.79
C GLY A 128 -10.60 -29.32 17.95
N THR A 129 -10.95 -28.63 19.02
CA THR A 129 -12.27 -28.00 19.18
C THR A 129 -12.33 -26.71 18.36
N SER A 130 -13.53 -26.24 17.99
CA SER A 130 -13.68 -24.99 17.23
C SER A 130 -12.99 -23.78 17.89
N MET A 131 -12.96 -23.75 19.23
CA MET A 131 -12.25 -22.69 19.97
C MET A 131 -10.72 -22.79 19.82
N GLN A 132 -10.16 -24.01 19.86
CA GLN A 132 -8.72 -24.23 19.67
C GLN A 132 -8.31 -23.93 18.23
N ASP A 133 -9.10 -24.43 17.27
CA ASP A 133 -8.89 -24.19 15.85
C ASP A 133 -8.93 -22.68 15.55
N GLU A 134 -9.91 -21.95 16.08
CA GLU A 134 -10.01 -20.51 15.90
C GLU A 134 -8.87 -19.75 16.59
N ALA A 135 -8.41 -20.19 17.76
CA ALA A 135 -7.28 -19.57 18.46
C ALA A 135 -5.98 -19.70 17.66
N ALA A 136 -5.69 -20.87 17.10
CA ALA A 136 -4.54 -21.08 16.21
C ALA A 136 -4.63 -20.22 14.94
N ALA A 137 -5.82 -20.16 14.33
CA ALA A 137 -6.06 -19.31 13.16
C ALA A 137 -5.87 -17.81 13.48
N LYS A 138 -6.34 -17.35 14.65
CA LYS A 138 -6.12 -15.96 15.11
C LYS A 138 -4.63 -15.67 15.32
N ALA A 139 -3.87 -16.58 15.93
CA ALA A 139 -2.43 -16.42 16.07
C ALA A 139 -1.73 -16.23 14.71
N GLY A 140 -2.11 -17.02 13.70
CA GLY A 140 -1.62 -16.85 12.33
C GLY A 140 -2.02 -15.52 11.69
N ARG A 141 -3.29 -15.11 11.81
CA ARG A 141 -3.76 -13.80 11.33
C ARG A 141 -2.98 -12.66 11.97
N ASP A 142 -2.86 -12.67 13.30
CA ASP A 142 -2.28 -11.58 14.07
C ASP A 142 -0.79 -11.41 13.74
N ALA A 143 -0.07 -12.51 13.50
CA ALA A 143 1.32 -12.46 13.03
C ALA A 143 1.46 -11.77 11.66
N VAL A 144 0.51 -11.97 10.74
CA VAL A 144 0.50 -11.29 9.45
C VAL A 144 0.18 -9.81 9.60
N LEU A 145 -0.80 -9.45 10.42
CA LEU A 145 -1.15 -8.04 10.65
C LEU A 145 0.02 -7.28 11.29
N GLU A 146 0.74 -7.92 12.20
CA GLU A 146 1.94 -7.36 12.80
C GLU A 146 3.09 -7.19 11.79
N LEU A 147 3.25 -8.14 10.86
CA LEU A 147 4.22 -7.99 9.77
C LEU A 147 3.87 -6.77 8.89
N ILE A 148 2.62 -6.64 8.47
CA ILE A 148 2.16 -5.54 7.63
C ILE A 148 2.38 -4.20 8.35
N ARG A 149 2.08 -4.13 9.65
CA ARG A 149 2.33 -2.94 10.46
C ARG A 149 3.80 -2.55 10.45
N LYS A 150 4.71 -3.51 10.66
CA LYS A 150 6.17 -3.27 10.64
C LYS A 150 6.66 -2.81 9.28
N GLU A 151 6.16 -3.41 8.20
CA GLU A 151 6.51 -3.01 6.83
C GLU A 151 6.08 -1.55 6.55
N LYS A 152 4.88 -1.18 6.97
CA LYS A 152 4.37 0.18 6.84
C LYS A 152 5.19 1.19 7.65
N GLU A 153 5.50 0.88 8.90
CA GLU A 153 6.33 1.73 9.77
C GLU A 153 7.74 1.94 9.20
N ALA A 154 8.34 0.89 8.64
CA ALA A 154 9.66 0.98 8.00
C ALA A 154 9.63 1.85 6.73
N GLU A 155 8.58 1.73 5.92
CA GLU A 155 8.40 2.54 4.72
C GLU A 155 8.16 4.02 5.06
N GLU A 156 7.32 4.31 6.05
CA GLU A 156 7.08 5.66 6.53
C GLU A 156 8.35 6.31 7.08
N ALA A 157 9.17 5.57 7.82
CA ALA A 157 10.46 6.04 8.31
C ALA A 157 11.42 6.37 7.17
N ARG A 158 11.50 5.50 6.15
CA ARG A 158 12.33 5.72 4.95
C ARG A 158 11.89 6.99 4.20
N LEU A 159 10.60 7.12 3.92
CA LEU A 159 10.05 8.30 3.23
C LEU A 159 10.26 9.58 4.05
N HIS A 160 10.19 9.50 5.38
CA HIS A 160 10.48 10.63 6.25
C HIS A 160 11.94 11.08 6.12
N GLU A 161 12.89 10.15 6.16
CA GLU A 161 14.32 10.42 5.98
C GLU A 161 14.62 11.05 4.61
N GLU A 162 14.06 10.48 3.53
CA GLU A 162 14.19 11.02 2.17
C GLU A 162 13.63 12.44 2.06
N ARG A 163 12.46 12.70 2.65
CA ARG A 163 11.87 14.05 2.69
C ARG A 163 12.75 15.03 3.44
N GLN A 164 13.32 14.64 4.59
CA GLN A 164 14.23 15.51 5.33
C GLN A 164 15.50 15.84 4.54
N ALA A 165 16.06 14.85 3.83
CA ALA A 165 17.23 15.07 2.97
C ALA A 165 16.92 16.06 1.82
N VAL A 166 15.76 15.90 1.16
CA VAL A 166 15.32 16.82 0.11
C VAL A 166 15.11 18.24 0.66
N LEU A 167 14.47 18.37 1.83
CA LEU A 167 14.26 19.66 2.47
C LEU A 167 15.58 20.33 2.89
N ALA A 168 16.57 19.56 3.33
CA ALA A 168 17.89 20.09 3.66
C ALA A 168 18.62 20.64 2.42
N LEU A 169 18.60 19.88 1.31
CA LEU A 169 19.17 20.32 0.03
C LEU A 169 18.46 21.57 -0.51
N TRP A 170 17.14 21.64 -0.37
CA TRP A 170 16.37 22.83 -0.74
C TRP A 170 16.82 24.06 0.03
N LYS A 171 16.95 23.96 1.35
CA LYS A 171 17.44 25.07 2.20
C LYS A 171 18.85 25.51 1.81
N GLU A 172 19.76 24.57 1.56
CA GLU A 172 21.12 24.87 1.09
C GLU A 172 21.08 25.62 -0.24
N LYS A 173 20.22 25.20 -1.18
CA LYS A 173 20.06 25.87 -2.48
C LYS A 173 19.40 27.24 -2.39
N GLU A 174 18.44 27.43 -1.47
CA GLU A 174 17.88 28.75 -1.22
C GLU A 174 18.91 29.72 -0.65
N GLU A 175 19.77 29.26 0.28
CA GLU A 175 20.89 30.05 0.79
C GLU A 175 21.89 30.40 -0.33
N GLU A 176 22.23 29.45 -1.20
CA GLU A 176 23.11 29.69 -2.36
C GLU A 176 22.50 30.72 -3.32
N VAL A 177 21.21 30.59 -3.66
CA VAL A 177 20.50 31.55 -4.51
C VAL A 177 20.41 32.93 -3.85
N GLY A 178 20.19 32.98 -2.54
CA GLY A 178 20.20 34.21 -1.75
C GLY A 178 21.55 34.93 -1.84
N ASN A 179 22.64 34.20 -1.60
CA ASN A 179 24.00 34.73 -1.70
C ASN A 179 24.31 35.25 -3.11
N LEU A 180 23.93 34.50 -4.15
CA LEU A 180 24.11 34.93 -5.55
C LEU A 180 23.28 36.18 -5.89
N ARG A 181 22.07 36.32 -5.36
CA ARG A 181 21.24 37.52 -5.53
C ARG A 181 21.90 38.74 -4.87
N GLU A 182 22.43 38.60 -3.65
CA GLU A 182 23.16 39.67 -2.96
C GLU A 182 24.42 40.10 -3.72
N GLU A 183 25.23 39.15 -4.22
CA GLU A 183 26.41 39.45 -5.04
C GLU A 183 26.05 40.22 -6.32
N LEU A 184 24.99 39.80 -7.01
CA LEU A 184 24.50 40.46 -8.22
C LEU A 184 24.07 41.91 -7.93
N GLU A 185 23.40 42.16 -6.82
CA GLU A 185 23.00 43.52 -6.42
C GLU A 185 24.20 44.42 -6.09
N VAL A 186 25.24 43.87 -5.46
CA VAL A 186 26.48 44.61 -5.17
C VAL A 186 27.20 44.97 -6.46
N MET A 187 27.23 44.05 -7.44
CA MET A 187 27.78 44.30 -8.76
C MET A 187 27.01 45.39 -9.53
N ASP A 188 25.67 45.36 -9.52
CA ASP A 188 24.85 46.38 -10.18
C ASP A 188 25.04 47.77 -9.54
N ARG A 189 25.11 47.84 -8.20
CA ARG A 189 25.40 49.08 -7.46
C ARG A 189 26.78 49.65 -7.80
N SER A 190 27.79 48.78 -7.93
CA SER A 190 29.16 49.17 -8.29
C SER A 190 29.25 49.68 -9.74
N SER A 191 28.53 49.03 -10.65
CA SER A 191 28.43 49.42 -12.06
C SER A 191 27.70 50.77 -12.25
N LYS A 192 26.64 51.02 -11.47
CA LYS A 192 25.97 52.34 -11.41
C LYS A 192 26.87 53.44 -10.84
N ARG A 193 27.70 53.15 -9.83
CA ARG A 193 28.68 54.09 -9.28
C ARG A 193 29.74 54.49 -10.30
N MET A 194 30.30 53.52 -11.04
CA MET A 194 31.28 53.81 -12.11
C MET A 194 30.69 54.67 -13.24
N ARG A 195 29.41 54.48 -13.59
CA ARG A 195 28.74 55.34 -14.58
C ARG A 195 28.50 56.77 -14.08
N PHE A 196 28.43 56.98 -12.76
CA PHE A 196 28.24 58.30 -12.15
C PHE A 196 29.57 59.07 -12.04
N ASP A 197 30.67 58.40 -11.67
CA ASP A 197 32.00 59.03 -11.59
C ASP A 197 32.68 59.23 -12.96
N GLY A 198 32.24 58.51 -14.00
CA GLY A 198 32.66 58.77 -15.40
C GLY A 198 31.94 59.95 -16.07
N GLY A 199 30.98 60.59 -15.39
CA GLY A 199 30.11 61.64 -15.90
C GLY A 199 30.73 63.03 -15.93
N ARG A 200 31.97 63.19 -16.43
CA ARG A 200 32.53 64.51 -16.76
C ARG A 200 33.52 64.49 -17.93
N SER A 201 33.18 63.83 -19.03
CA SER A 201 33.68 64.23 -20.36
C SER A 201 32.89 63.58 -21.49
N GLY A 202 32.36 64.41 -22.40
CA GLY A 202 32.13 64.05 -23.80
C GLY A 202 30.77 63.50 -24.16
N SER A 203 29.90 64.38 -24.65
CA SER A 203 28.73 64.06 -25.46
C SER A 203 29.13 63.32 -26.75
N ALA A 204 28.47 62.19 -27.05
CA ALA A 204 28.27 61.75 -28.44
C ALA A 204 27.03 60.86 -28.54
N SER A 205 26.03 61.37 -29.24
CA SER A 205 24.85 60.65 -29.72
C SER A 205 25.27 59.64 -30.79
N VAL A 206 24.86 58.38 -30.67
CA VAL A 206 24.66 57.50 -31.83
C VAL A 206 23.42 56.65 -31.58
N ALA A 207 22.41 56.86 -32.43
CA ALA A 207 21.24 56.02 -32.56
C ALA A 207 21.61 54.67 -33.20
N GLY A 208 21.11 53.58 -32.63
CA GLY A 208 21.26 52.23 -33.17
C GLY A 208 19.98 51.43 -32.92
N SER A 209 19.13 51.37 -33.94
CA SER A 209 17.95 50.51 -34.03
C SER A 209 18.38 49.05 -34.05
N LEU A 210 17.71 48.17 -33.30
CA LEU A 210 17.55 46.77 -33.66
C LEU A 210 16.34 46.14 -32.97
N ALA A 211 15.44 45.67 -33.82
CA ALA A 211 14.21 44.97 -33.50
C ALA A 211 14.47 43.64 -32.79
N GLY A 212 13.71 43.37 -31.73
CA GLY A 212 13.65 42.08 -31.05
C GLY A 212 12.21 41.72 -30.74
N ARG A 213 11.73 40.64 -31.34
CA ARG A 213 10.35 40.11 -31.27
C ARG A 213 9.83 39.99 -29.85
N ARG A 214 8.60 40.47 -29.62
CA ARG A 214 7.77 40.02 -28.49
C ARG A 214 7.29 38.60 -28.76
N LEU A 215 7.77 37.64 -27.98
CA LEU A 215 7.08 36.38 -27.77
C LEU A 215 6.26 36.52 -26.48
N SER A 216 4.94 36.44 -26.63
CA SER A 216 3.99 36.27 -25.54
C SER A 216 4.13 34.87 -24.96
N ALA A 217 4.61 34.76 -23.72
CA ALA A 217 4.46 33.57 -22.90
C ALA A 217 3.37 33.85 -21.86
N GLN A 218 2.16 33.34 -22.12
CA GLN A 218 1.16 33.13 -21.07
C GLN A 218 1.55 31.89 -20.27
N GLY A 219 1.44 31.97 -18.94
CA GLY A 219 1.38 30.80 -18.04
C GLY A 219 2.71 30.33 -17.45
N GLY A 220 3.40 31.18 -16.68
CA GLY A 220 4.46 30.74 -15.77
C GLY A 220 4.01 30.97 -14.33
N LEU A 221 3.90 29.90 -13.54
CA LEU A 221 3.81 29.97 -12.09
C LEU A 221 5.01 30.77 -11.55
N ALA A 222 4.80 31.59 -10.53
CA ALA A 222 5.84 32.41 -9.93
C ALA A 222 6.89 31.51 -9.23
N PRO A 223 8.19 31.88 -9.24
CA PRO A 223 9.29 31.03 -8.78
C PRO A 223 9.38 30.80 -7.25
N ASP A 224 8.42 31.29 -6.46
CA ASP A 224 8.50 31.32 -4.99
C ASP A 224 7.33 30.56 -4.30
N THR A 225 6.74 29.54 -4.93
CA THR A 225 5.67 28.73 -4.30
C THR A 225 6.27 27.58 -3.48
N PRO A 226 5.97 27.46 -2.16
CA PRO A 226 6.45 26.36 -1.33
C PRO A 226 5.91 24.99 -1.80
N PRO A 227 6.61 23.87 -1.53
CA PRO A 227 6.27 22.55 -2.08
C PRO A 227 4.93 21.97 -1.59
N ASP A 228 4.30 22.60 -0.61
CA ASP A 228 3.07 22.11 0.03
C ASP A 228 1.82 22.24 -0.87
N GLU A 229 1.93 22.94 -2.01
CA GLU A 229 0.82 23.17 -2.96
C GLU A 229 1.06 22.56 -4.37
N ILE A 230 2.02 21.65 -4.53
CA ILE A 230 2.19 20.95 -5.81
C ILE A 230 1.20 19.79 -5.90
N GLU A 231 -0.01 20.07 -6.40
CA GLU A 231 -0.87 19.00 -6.93
C GLU A 231 -0.15 18.33 -8.09
N LEU A 232 0.21 17.04 -7.90
CA LEU A 232 0.77 16.18 -8.94
C LEU A 232 -0.20 16.11 -10.13
N HIS A 233 0.10 16.86 -11.19
CA HIS A 233 -0.68 16.81 -12.43
C HIS A 233 -0.38 15.48 -13.15
N PRO A 234 -1.39 14.65 -13.46
CA PRO A 234 -1.18 13.35 -14.08
C PRO A 234 -1.08 13.52 -15.59
N SER A 235 0.11 13.83 -16.09
CA SER A 235 0.33 13.81 -17.55
C SER A 235 1.80 13.62 -17.90
N PHE A 236 2.30 12.40 -17.68
CA PHE A 236 3.32 11.80 -18.53
C PHE A 236 3.13 10.29 -18.58
N VAL A 237 2.11 9.85 -19.32
CA VAL A 237 2.01 8.45 -19.77
C VAL A 237 2.45 8.45 -21.23
N GLY A 238 3.70 8.07 -21.47
CA GLY A 238 4.18 7.76 -22.82
C GLY A 238 3.45 6.51 -23.32
N GLU A 239 2.82 6.60 -24.48
CA GLU A 239 2.26 5.43 -25.17
C GLU A 239 3.38 4.46 -25.54
N VAL A 240 3.37 3.26 -24.94
CA VAL A 240 4.17 2.13 -25.40
C VAL A 240 3.30 1.30 -26.34
N SER A 241 3.58 1.39 -27.64
CA SER A 241 2.99 0.53 -28.65
C SER A 241 3.71 -0.81 -28.65
N VAL A 242 3.06 -1.84 -28.08
CA VAL A 242 3.57 -3.21 -28.10
C VAL A 242 3.23 -3.84 -29.45
N GLY A 243 4.24 -4.09 -30.27
CA GLY A 243 4.11 -4.81 -31.54
C GLY A 243 3.62 -6.23 -31.31
N ARG A 244 2.60 -6.64 -32.08
CA ARG A 244 2.10 -8.02 -32.11
C ARG A 244 3.15 -8.94 -32.74
N TYR A 245 3.44 -10.04 -32.06
CA TYR A 245 3.89 -11.31 -32.65
C TYR A 245 2.85 -12.38 -32.32
#